data_AF-A0A5N7MWN9-F1
#
_entry.id   AF-A0A5N7MWN9-F1
#
_cell.length_a   1.000
_cell.length_b   1.000
_cell.length_c   1.000
_cell.angle_alpha   90.00
_cell.angle_beta   90.00
_cell.angle_gamma   90.00
#
_symmetry.space_group_name_H-M   'P 1'
#
loop_
_entity.id
_entity.type
_entity.pdbx_description
1 polymer ?
#
loop_
_entity_poly.entity_id
_entity_poly.type
_entity_poly.pdbx_seq_one_letter_code
_entity_poly.pdbx_strand_id
1 'polypeptide(L)' 'MSDPTLRGGWFLISAAPRDGTPVILWMAEDETPPEVPLSVGYWTLNPKAGIGYWRLFGDPPRFCSDRQIRGWKPLLRE' A
#
# COMPACT_ATOMS: atom_id res chain seq x y z
N MET A 1 19.07 6.99 13.42
CA MET A 1 17.94 7.24 12.51
C MET A 1 16.98 6.08 12.74
N SER A 2 15.87 6.31 13.46
CA SER A 2 14.99 5.25 13.94
C SER A 2 14.22 4.65 12.76
N ASP A 3 14.25 3.31 12.66
CA ASP A 3 13.56 2.54 11.63
C ASP A 3 12.05 2.88 11.63
N PRO A 4 11.46 3.36 10.51
CA PRO A 4 10.06 3.77 10.45
C PRO A 4 9.09 2.58 10.39
N THR A 5 9.45 1.48 11.05
CA THR A 5 8.64 0.28 11.16
C THR A 5 7.52 0.47 12.17
N LEU A 6 6.30 0.25 11.70
CA LEU A 6 5.16 -0.05 12.56
C LEU A 6 5.36 -1.45 13.16
N ARG A 7 4.81 -1.68 14.35
CA ARG A 7 4.90 -2.98 15.03
C ARG A 7 4.42 -4.11 14.11
N GLY A 8 5.12 -5.25 14.10
CA GLY A 8 4.73 -6.43 13.33
C GLY A 8 5.21 -6.47 11.87
N GLY A 9 6.26 -5.71 11.53
CA GLY A 9 6.91 -5.75 10.21
C GLY A 9 6.19 -4.93 9.13
N TRP A 10 5.28 -4.05 9.52
CA TRP A 10 4.62 -3.10 8.62
C TRP A 10 5.45 -1.83 8.52
N PHE A 11 5.47 -1.20 7.36
CA PHE A 11 6.20 0.05 7.12
C PHE A 11 5.20 1.18 6.89
N LEU A 12 5.58 2.43 7.21
CA LEU A 12 4.79 3.61 6.83
C LEU A 12 4.63 3.69 5.31
N ILE A 13 3.43 4.08 4.83
CA ILE A 13 3.13 4.20 3.39
C ILE A 13 4.04 5.20 2.66
N SER A 14 4.59 6.19 3.38
CA SER A 14 5.57 7.14 2.84
C SER A 14 6.86 6.48 2.35
N ALA A 15 7.18 5.28 2.84
CA ALA A 15 8.36 4.51 2.45
C ALA A 15 8.05 3.45 1.37
N ALA A 16 6.81 3.34 0.91
CA ALA A 16 6.44 2.32 -0.07
C ALA A 16 7.01 2.62 -1.47
N PRO A 17 7.38 1.57 -2.24
CA PRO A 17 7.91 1.73 -3.58
C PRO A 17 6.89 2.42 -4.51
N ARG A 18 7.38 3.36 -5.32
CA ARG A 18 6.57 4.14 -6.28
C ARG A 18 6.91 3.80 -7.73
N ASP A 19 7.47 2.62 -7.95
CA ASP A 19 7.98 2.11 -9.22
C ASP A 19 7.04 1.09 -9.90
N GLY A 20 5.86 0.84 -9.33
CA GLY A 20 4.90 -0.14 -9.82
C GLY A 20 5.07 -1.54 -9.22
N THR A 21 6.03 -1.75 -8.31
CA THR A 21 6.16 -3.00 -7.57
C THR A 21 4.91 -3.27 -6.72
N PRO A 22 4.30 -4.47 -6.83
CA PRO A 22 3.17 -4.86 -5.99
C PRO A 22 3.55 -5.02 -4.51
N VAL A 23 2.68 -4.54 -3.62
CA VAL A 23 2.83 -4.61 -2.16
C VAL A 23 1.51 -4.98 -1.49
N ILE A 24 1.59 -5.48 -0.26
CA ILE A 24 0.44 -5.65 0.62
C ILE A 24 0.18 -4.32 1.32
N LEU A 25 -1.09 -3.92 1.40
CA LEU A 25 -1.54 -2.64 1.95
C LEU A 25 -2.46 -2.87 3.15
N TRP A 26 -2.20 -2.14 4.23
CA TRP A 26 -3.10 -2.02 5.37
C TRP A 26 -3.96 -0.79 5.20
N MET A 27 -5.25 -0.98 4.93
CA MET A 27 -6.18 0.10 4.67
C MET A 27 -6.53 0.87 5.94
N ALA A 28 -6.81 2.17 5.82
CA ALA A 28 -7.12 3.02 6.96
C ALA A 28 -8.45 2.67 7.66
N GLU A 29 -9.36 2.02 6.92
CA GLU A 29 -10.62 1.48 7.43
C GLU A 29 -10.43 0.33 8.43
N ASP A 30 -9.32 -0.41 8.31
CA ASP A 30 -8.98 -1.47 9.25
C ASP A 30 -8.24 -0.89 10.46
N GLU A 31 -8.81 -1.05 11.66
CA GLU A 31 -8.22 -0.55 12.90
C GLU A 31 -6.92 -1.27 13.26
N THR A 32 -6.86 -2.58 12.98
CA THR A 32 -5.69 -3.43 13.19
C THR A 32 -5.15 -3.93 11.84
N PRO A 33 -3.85 -4.30 11.75
CA PRO A 33 -3.33 -4.82 10.51
C PRO A 33 -4.04 -6.11 10.09
N PRO A 34 -4.44 -6.26 8.82
CA PRO A 34 -5.21 -7.41 8.37
C PRO A 34 -4.34 -8.68 8.34
N GLU A 35 -4.93 -9.81 8.74
CA GLU A 35 -4.34 -11.14 8.56
C GLU A 35 -4.77 -11.75 7.22
N VAL A 36 -6.09 -11.83 6.99
CA VAL A 36 -6.72 -12.18 5.70
C VAL A 36 -8.16 -11.63 5.65
N PRO A 37 -8.69 -11.29 4.46
CA PRO A 37 -7.99 -11.21 3.17
C PRO A 37 -7.02 -10.02 3.13
N LEU A 38 -5.90 -10.18 2.42
CA LEU A 38 -4.91 -9.13 2.26
C LEU A 38 -5.22 -8.28 1.02
N SER A 39 -5.20 -6.95 1.18
CA SER A 39 -5.28 -6.02 0.06
C SER A 39 -3.91 -5.90 -0.60
N VAL A 40 -3.84 -6.20 -1.89
CA VAL A 40 -2.61 -6.05 -2.69
C VAL A 40 -2.81 -4.91 -3.68
N GLY A 41 -1.80 -4.08 -3.87
CA GLY A 41 -1.83 -3.01 -4.85
C GLY A 41 -0.46 -2.58 -5.32
N TYR A 42 -0.43 -1.70 -6.32
CA TYR A 42 0.79 -1.08 -6.82
C TYR A 42 0.56 0.41 -7.09
N TRP A 43 1.64 1.18 -6.99
CA TRP A 43 1.61 2.60 -7.31
C TRP A 43 1.60 2.82 -8.82
N THR A 44 0.78 3.75 -9.30
CA THR A 44 0.75 4.16 -10.70
C THR A 44 0.49 5.66 -10.84
N LEU A 45 0.73 6.20 -12.02
CA LEU A 45 0.53 7.61 -12.36
C LEU A 45 -0.58 7.74 -13.41
N ASN A 46 -1.47 8.72 -13.23
CA ASN A 46 -2.35 9.15 -14.29
C ASN A 46 -1.54 10.03 -15.26
N PRO A 47 -1.30 9.61 -16.51
CA PRO A 47 -0.44 10.36 -17.42
C PRO A 47 -1.04 11.70 -17.86
N LYS A 48 -2.38 11.85 -17.80
CA LYS A 48 -3.06 13.09 -18.17
C LYS A 48 -3.04 14.13 -17.04
N ALA A 49 -3.13 13.67 -15.79
CA ALA A 49 -3.23 14.54 -14.63
C ALA A 49 -1.89 14.71 -13.88
N GLY A 50 -0.90 13.84 -14.12
CA GLY A 50 0.35 13.82 -13.35
C GLY A 50 0.19 13.40 -11.89
N ILE A 51 -0.97 12.81 -11.52
CA ILE A 51 -1.30 12.43 -10.14
C ILE A 51 -1.04 10.94 -9.95
N GLY A 52 -0.32 10.61 -8.88
CA GLY A 52 -0.09 9.23 -8.49
C GLY A 52 -1.13 8.68 -7.51
N TYR A 53 -1.42 7.40 -7.64
CA TYR A 53 -2.39 6.69 -6.81
C TYR A 53 -2.04 5.20 -6.73
N TRP A 54 -2.55 4.54 -5.70
CA TRP A 54 -2.49 3.10 -5.59
C TRP A 54 -3.65 2.48 -6.34
N ARG A 55 -3.35 1.48 -7.18
CA ARG A 55 -4.36 0.61 -7.78
C ARG A 55 -4.34 -0.73 -7.07
N LEU A 56 -5.47 -1.09 -6.48
CA LEU A 56 -5.66 -2.36 -5.80
C LEU A 56 -6.06 -3.43 -6.80
N PHE A 57 -5.53 -4.64 -6.61
CA PHE A 57 -5.99 -5.83 -7.32
C PHE A 57 -7.41 -6.20 -6.87
N GLY A 58 -8.22 -6.64 -7.82
CA GLY A 58 -9.63 -6.96 -7.63
C GLY A 58 -10.45 -6.60 -8.86
N ASP A 59 -11.66 -7.14 -8.92
CA ASP A 59 -12.64 -6.83 -9.97
C ASP A 59 -13.94 -6.34 -9.30
N PRO A 60 -14.35 -5.06 -9.51
CA PRO A 60 -13.67 -4.04 -10.29
C PRO A 60 -12.38 -3.52 -9.60
N PRO A 61 -11.44 -2.92 -10.36
CA PRO A 61 -10.25 -2.30 -9.78
C PRO A 61 -10.62 -1.18 -8.82
N ARG A 62 -10.01 -1.17 -7.63
CA ARG A 62 -10.18 -0.09 -6.65
C ARG A 62 -8.93 0.80 -6.64
N PHE A 63 -9.12 2.07 -6.28
CA PHE A 63 -8.06 3.07 -6.25
C PHE A 63 -8.05 3.79 -4.93
N CYS A 64 -6.86 4.13 -4.42
CA CYS A 64 -6.72 4.88 -3.18
C CYS A 64 -5.48 5.76 -3.18
N SER A 65 -5.50 6.77 -2.31
CA SER A 65 -4.34 7.62 -2.01
C SER A 65 -3.63 7.15 -0.74
N ASP A 66 -2.45 7.68 -0.47
CA ASP A 66 -1.71 7.42 0.77
C ASP A 66 -2.53 7.70 2.03
N ARG A 67 -3.46 8.66 1.99
CA ARG A 67 -4.32 9.01 3.15
C ARG A 67 -5.24 7.88 3.58
N GLN A 68 -5.49 6.92 2.69
CA GLN A 68 -6.38 5.78 2.92
C GLN A 68 -5.60 4.51 3.30
N ILE A 69 -4.29 4.61 3.53
CA ILE A 69 -3.41 3.48 3.81
C ILE A 69 -2.60 3.80 5.07
N ARG A 70 -2.66 2.90 6.07
CA ARG A 70 -1.88 3.02 7.32
C ARG A 70 -0.44 2.54 7.14
N GLY A 71 -0.25 1.47 6.38
CA GLY A 71 1.06 0.90 6.17
C GLY A 71 1.10 -0.11 5.04
N TRP A 72 2.30 -0.60 4.75
CA TRP A 72 2.55 -1.57 3.70
C TRP A 72 3.55 -2.65 4.10
N LYS A 73 3.58 -3.74 3.34
CA LYS A 73 4.57 -4.82 3.40
C LYS A 73 4.96 -5.29 2.00
N PRO A 74 6.20 -5.76 1.80
CA PRO A 74 6.55 -6.49 0.58
C PRO A 74 5.59 -7.65 0.34
N LEU A 75 5.16 -7.85 -0.91
CA LEU A 75 4.30 -8.97 -1.28
C LEU A 75 5.05 -10.32 -1.18
N LEU A 76 6.33 -10.32 -1.51
CA LEU A 76 7.23 -11.45 -1.34
C LEU A 76 8.05 -11.23 -0.08
N ARG A 77 8.11 -12.23 0.80
CA ARG A 77 9.19 -12.34 1.78
C ARG A 77 10.34 -13.05 1.08
N GLU A 78 11.51 -12.44 1.02
CA GLU A 78 12.75 -13.21 0.97
C GLU A 78 12.95 -13.94 2.30
#